data_AF-A0A1E4FYW7-F1
#
_entry.id   AF-A0A1E4FYW7-F1
#
_cell.length_a   1.000
_cell.length_b   1.000
_cell.length_c   1.000
_cell.angle_alpha   90.00
_cell.angle_beta   90.00
_cell.angle_gamma   90.00
#
_symmetry.space_group_name_H-M   'P 1'
#
loop_
_entity.id
_entity.type
_entity.pdbx_description
1 polymer ?
#
loop_
_entity_poly.entity_id
_entity_poly.type
_entity_poly.pdbx_seq_one_letter_code
_entity_poly.pdbx_strand_id
1 'polypeptide(L)'
;MPVQVHRKIADRLKNTFEEISAAGLSDEIKTFDGSYNVRKKRGGSTWSVHSWGLAVDLNAGQYPMGTSAASTSPRYRQIAQIFARNGFYQLGNDPMHFQFATGY
;
A
#
# COMPACT_ATOMS: atom_id res chain seq x y z
N MET A 1 9.21 13.65 -3.14
CA MET A 1 7.89 14.30 -3.02
C MET A 1 7.29 13.97 -1.66
N PRO A 2 6.51 14.86 -1.04
CA PRO A 2 5.85 14.54 0.23
C PRO A 2 4.76 13.47 0.01
N VAL A 3 4.68 12.49 0.90
CA VAL A 3 3.60 11.48 0.93
C VAL A 3 2.36 12.12 1.53
N GLN A 4 1.27 12.20 0.76
CA GLN A 4 0.02 12.81 1.20
C GLN A 4 -0.99 11.72 1.59
N VAL A 5 -1.37 11.70 2.87
CA VAL A 5 -2.34 10.76 3.41
C VAL A 5 -3.26 11.45 4.43
N HIS A 6 -4.39 10.83 4.72
CA HIS A 6 -5.31 11.31 5.72
C HIS A 6 -4.68 11.29 7.12
N ARG A 7 -4.90 12.35 7.91
CA ARG A 7 -4.31 12.50 9.26
C ARG A 7 -4.50 11.29 10.18
N LYS A 8 -5.62 10.56 10.05
CA LYS A 8 -5.92 9.36 10.86
C LYS A 8 -4.99 8.17 10.60
N ILE A 9 -4.29 8.15 9.46
CA ILE A 9 -3.36 7.07 9.12
C ILE A 9 -1.91 7.52 9.04
N ALA A 10 -1.64 8.82 9.21
CA ALA A 10 -0.30 9.39 9.05
C ALA A 10 0.72 8.75 10.01
N ASP A 11 0.40 8.70 11.31
CA ASP A 11 1.28 8.11 12.32
C ASP A 11 1.46 6.60 12.11
N ARG A 12 0.39 5.90 11.72
CA ARG A 12 0.45 4.46 11.42
C ARG A 12 1.33 4.18 10.21
N LEU A 13 1.19 4.96 9.15
CA LEU A 13 2.01 4.80 7.95
C LEU A 13 3.48 5.11 8.25
N LYS A 14 3.76 6.15 9.03
CA LYS A 14 5.11 6.46 9.49
C LYS A 14 5.72 5.28 10.27
N ASN A 15 4.99 4.74 11.25
CA ASN A 15 5.42 3.58 12.01
C ASN A 15 5.64 2.34 11.12
N THR A 16 4.77 2.10 10.14
CA THR A 16 4.96 1.01 9.15
C THR A 16 6.32 1.13 8.44
N PHE A 17 6.68 2.32 7.93
CA PHE A 17 7.96 2.50 7.24
C PHE A 17 9.17 2.43 8.18
N GLU A 18 9.03 2.88 9.43
CA GLU A 18 10.06 2.73 10.45
C GLU A 18 10.31 1.25 10.78
N GLU A 19 9.26 0.45 10.92
CA GLU A 19 9.36 -1.01 11.12
C GLU A 19 10.00 -1.72 9.92
N ILE A 20 9.64 -1.32 8.69
CA ILE A 20 10.26 -1.86 7.45
C ILE A 20 11.76 -1.56 7.45
N SER A 21 12.15 -0.34 7.82
CA SER A 21 13.56 0.04 7.91
C SER A 21 14.30 -0.72 8.99
N ALA A 22 13.70 -0.86 10.18
CA ALA A 22 14.28 -1.60 11.29
C ALA A 22 14.42 -3.11 10.98
N ALA A 23 13.53 -3.66 10.16
CA ALA A 23 13.60 -5.04 9.69
C ALA A 23 14.64 -5.25 8.56
N GLY A 24 15.32 -4.20 8.09
CA GLY A 24 16.28 -4.28 7.00
C GLY A 24 15.64 -4.64 5.66
N LEU A 25 14.39 -4.18 5.43
CA LEU A 25 13.60 -4.45 4.22
C LEU A 25 13.48 -3.24 3.29
N SER A 26 14.11 -2.09 3.62
CA SER A 26 14.03 -0.87 2.81
C SER A 26 14.46 -1.08 1.36
N ASP A 27 15.39 -2.02 1.12
CA ASP A 27 15.87 -2.37 -0.22
C ASP A 27 14.81 -3.08 -1.07
N GLU A 28 13.78 -3.69 -0.48
CA GLU A 28 12.67 -4.30 -1.24
C GLU A 28 11.72 -3.25 -1.81
N ILE A 29 11.71 -2.02 -1.30
CA ILE A 29 10.89 -0.93 -1.83
C ILE A 29 11.66 -0.22 -2.94
N LYS A 30 11.33 -0.56 -4.19
CA LYS A 30 11.96 0.00 -5.39
C LYS A 30 11.29 1.30 -5.82
N THR A 31 9.97 1.38 -5.68
CA THR A 31 9.18 2.55 -6.06
C THR A 31 8.04 2.81 -5.09
N PHE A 32 7.73 4.10 -4.91
CA PHE A 32 6.52 4.57 -4.25
C PHE A 32 5.65 5.22 -5.32
N ASP A 33 4.56 4.56 -5.69
CA ASP A 33 3.84 4.84 -6.94
C ASP A 33 2.52 5.60 -6.73
N GLY A 34 2.12 5.82 -5.48
CA GLY A 34 0.92 6.62 -5.21
C GLY A 34 0.53 6.69 -3.75
N SER A 35 -0.16 7.78 -3.40
CA SER A 35 -0.87 7.95 -2.13
C SER A 35 -2.21 8.65 -2.38
N TYR A 36 -2.39 9.92 -2.00
CA TYR A 36 -3.60 10.66 -2.34
C TYR A 36 -3.74 10.89 -3.85
N ASN A 37 -4.88 10.45 -4.42
CA ASN A 37 -5.24 10.67 -5.82
C ASN A 37 -6.77 10.57 -5.97
N VAL A 38 -7.44 11.68 -6.27
CA VAL A 38 -8.90 11.74 -6.42
C VAL A 38 -9.33 11.14 -7.75
N ARG A 39 -9.86 9.92 -7.70
CA ARG A 39 -10.32 9.20 -8.89
C ARG A 39 -11.36 8.14 -8.56
N LYS A 40 -12.23 7.85 -9.54
CA LYS A 40 -13.04 6.64 -9.50
C LYS A 40 -12.17 5.39 -9.68
N LYS A 41 -12.67 4.24 -9.23
CA LYS A 41 -12.08 2.94 -9.56
C LYS A 41 -12.14 2.75 -11.08
N ARG A 42 -11.10 2.15 -11.65
CA ARG A 42 -11.03 1.90 -13.10
C ARG A 42 -12.22 1.03 -13.51
N GLY A 43 -13.01 1.51 -14.47
CA GLY A 43 -14.20 0.80 -14.96
C GLY A 43 -15.39 0.76 -13.99
N GLY A 44 -15.36 1.52 -12.88
CA GLY A 44 -16.42 1.52 -11.87
C GLY A 44 -17.02 2.91 -11.62
N SER A 45 -18.12 2.94 -10.86
CA SER A 45 -18.79 4.17 -10.43
C SER A 45 -18.36 4.67 -9.05
N THR A 46 -17.75 3.80 -8.24
CA THR A 46 -17.31 4.11 -6.87
C THR A 46 -15.91 4.72 -6.83
N TRP A 47 -15.65 5.51 -5.79
CA TRP A 47 -14.37 6.17 -5.55
C TRP A 47 -13.27 5.17 -5.18
N SER A 48 -12.03 5.45 -5.55
CA SER A 48 -10.87 4.65 -5.11
C SER A 48 -10.43 5.05 -3.70
N VAL A 49 -9.85 4.12 -2.92
CA VAL A 49 -9.30 4.41 -1.57
C VAL A 49 -8.33 5.59 -1.57
N HIS A 50 -7.54 5.72 -2.64
CA HIS A 50 -6.63 6.85 -2.84
C HIS A 50 -7.31 8.22 -2.79
N SER A 51 -8.61 8.29 -3.13
CA SER A 51 -9.38 9.54 -3.13
C SER A 51 -9.61 10.10 -1.73
N TRP A 52 -9.44 9.26 -0.69
CA TRP A 52 -9.53 9.69 0.70
C TRP A 52 -8.16 9.73 1.38
N GLY A 53 -7.07 9.48 0.65
CA GLY A 53 -5.71 9.44 1.22
C GLY A 53 -5.54 8.30 2.22
N LEU A 54 -6.22 7.18 1.99
CA LEU A 54 -6.22 6.01 2.89
C LEU A 54 -5.49 4.79 2.29
N ALA A 55 -4.73 4.98 1.21
CA ALA A 55 -3.97 3.93 0.56
C ALA A 55 -2.64 4.43 0.01
N VAL A 56 -1.70 3.50 -0.13
CA VAL A 56 -0.41 3.70 -0.80
C VAL A 56 -0.12 2.55 -1.75
N ASP A 57 0.59 2.86 -2.83
CA ASP A 57 1.05 1.87 -3.80
C ASP A 57 2.59 1.77 -3.78
N LEU A 58 3.11 0.55 -3.66
CA LEU A 58 4.55 0.27 -3.73
C LEU A 58 4.84 -0.69 -4.89
N ASN A 59 5.99 -0.51 -5.55
CA ASN A 59 6.49 -1.44 -6.56
C ASN A 59 5.48 -1.75 -7.69
N ALA A 60 4.65 -0.79 -8.11
CA ALA A 60 3.56 -1.01 -9.07
C ALA A 60 4.07 -1.54 -10.43
N GLY A 61 5.28 -1.13 -10.84
CA GLY A 61 5.91 -1.66 -12.06
C GLY A 61 6.36 -3.13 -11.95
N GLN A 62 6.67 -3.60 -10.74
CA GLN A 62 7.11 -4.98 -10.48
C GLN A 62 5.94 -5.89 -10.14
N TYR A 63 4.94 -5.38 -9.42
CA TYR A 63 3.81 -6.13 -8.88
C TYR A 63 2.46 -5.46 -9.22
N PRO A 64 2.13 -5.32 -10.51
CA PRO A 64 0.93 -4.60 -10.93
C PRO A 64 -0.36 -5.32 -10.53
N MET A 65 -1.47 -4.58 -10.50
CA MET A 65 -2.82 -5.12 -10.33
C MET A 65 -3.07 -6.34 -11.25
N GLY A 66 -3.61 -7.41 -10.68
CA GLY A 66 -3.78 -8.71 -11.32
C GLY A 66 -2.68 -9.71 -10.98
N THR A 67 -1.56 -9.25 -10.42
CA THR A 67 -0.51 -10.13 -9.89
C THR A 67 -0.96 -10.80 -8.60
N SER A 68 -0.65 -12.08 -8.41
CA SER A 68 -0.93 -12.76 -7.15
C SER A 68 0.04 -12.27 -6.07
N ALA A 69 -0.47 -11.83 -4.91
CA ALA A 69 0.37 -11.47 -3.77
C ALA A 69 1.23 -12.66 -3.29
N ALA A 70 0.75 -13.89 -3.48
CA ALA A 70 1.51 -15.11 -3.18
C ALA A 70 2.74 -15.29 -4.08
N SER A 71 2.78 -14.69 -5.28
CA SER A 71 3.93 -14.79 -6.19
C SER A 71 4.98 -13.70 -5.99
N THR A 72 4.79 -12.78 -5.04
CA THR A 72 5.80 -11.76 -4.69
C THR A 72 7.02 -12.38 -4.00
N SER A 73 8.10 -11.61 -3.78
CA SER A 73 9.26 -12.13 -3.04
C SER A 73 8.87 -12.45 -1.59
N PRO A 74 9.50 -13.45 -0.92
CA PRO A 74 9.27 -13.70 0.50
C PRO A 74 9.51 -12.46 1.38
N ARG A 75 10.50 -11.63 1.03
CA ARG A 75 10.82 -10.38 1.74
C ARG A 75 9.75 -9.30 1.52
N TYR A 76 9.19 -9.18 0.31
CA TYR A 76 8.05 -8.29 0.06
C TYR A 76 6.79 -8.74 0.80
N ARG A 77 6.57 -10.04 0.98
CA ARG A 77 5.50 -10.53 1.87
C ARG A 77 5.71 -10.17 3.33
N GLN A 78 6.96 -10.04 3.80
CA GLN A 78 7.22 -9.51 5.16
C GLN A 78 6.82 -8.04 5.26
N ILE A 79 7.05 -7.23 4.21
CA ILE A 79 6.51 -5.86 4.15
C ILE A 79 4.98 -5.88 4.28
N ALA A 80 4.29 -6.74 3.52
CA ALA A 80 2.83 -6.87 3.62
C ALA A 80 2.36 -7.26 5.03
N GLN A 81 3.11 -8.12 5.74
CA GLN A 81 2.83 -8.46 7.14
C GLN A 81 3.00 -7.25 8.08
N ILE A 82 4.03 -6.43 7.87
CA ILE A 82 4.24 -5.19 8.64
C ILE A 82 3.10 -4.20 8.42
N PHE A 83 2.66 -4.03 7.17
CA PHE A 83 1.46 -3.24 6.84
C PHE A 83 0.22 -3.78 7.57
N ALA A 84 0.01 -5.10 7.57
CA ALA A 84 -1.10 -5.74 8.27
C ALA A 84 -1.08 -5.50 9.78
N ARG A 85 0.08 -5.61 10.43
CA ARG A 85 0.23 -5.29 11.88
C ARG A 85 -0.13 -3.84 12.19
N ASN A 86 0.12 -2.93 11.24
CA ASN A 86 -0.20 -1.52 11.38
C ASN A 86 -1.66 -1.16 11.00
N GLY A 87 -2.45 -2.15 10.57
CA GLY A 87 -3.88 -2.01 10.27
C GLY A 87 -4.22 -1.81 8.80
N PHE A 88 -3.25 -1.97 7.89
CA PHE A 88 -3.48 -1.91 6.46
C PHE A 88 -3.82 -3.30 5.89
N TYR A 89 -4.57 -3.30 4.80
CA TYR A 89 -5.00 -4.49 4.08
C TYR A 89 -4.39 -4.48 2.69
N GLN A 90 -3.97 -5.66 2.21
CA GLN A 90 -3.54 -5.90 0.85
C GLN A 90 -4.47 -6.93 0.23
N LEU A 91 -4.88 -6.70 -1.02
CA LEU A 91 -5.70 -7.67 -1.74
C LEU A 91 -4.82 -8.77 -2.35
N GLY A 92 -5.35 -9.98 -2.41
CA GLY A 92 -4.60 -11.15 -2.91
C GLY A 92 -4.18 -11.06 -4.38
N ASN A 93 -4.83 -10.21 -5.18
CA ASN A 93 -4.53 -9.97 -6.58
C ASN A 93 -4.05 -8.53 -6.84
N ASP A 94 -3.69 -7.76 -5.80
CA ASP A 94 -3.21 -6.39 -5.92
C ASP A 94 -2.07 -6.10 -4.92
N PRO A 95 -0.90 -6.74 -5.10
CA PRO A 95 0.22 -6.66 -4.17
C PRO A 95 0.87 -5.28 -4.06
N MET A 96 0.69 -4.40 -5.04
CA MET A 96 1.16 -3.02 -4.91
C MET A 96 0.33 -2.22 -3.90
N HIS A 97 -0.96 -2.54 -3.76
CA HIS A 97 -1.95 -1.71 -3.08
C HIS A 97 -2.13 -2.05 -1.60
N PHE A 98 -1.87 -1.08 -0.73
CA PHE A 98 -2.12 -1.18 0.71
C PHE A 98 -3.14 -0.13 1.15
N GLN A 99 -4.26 -0.57 1.73
CA GLN A 99 -5.39 0.31 2.10
C GLN A 99 -5.79 0.18 3.56
N PHE A 100 -6.30 1.26 4.16
CA PHE A 100 -6.73 1.29 5.57
C PHE A 100 -8.25 1.16 5.76
N ALA A 101 -9.03 1.05 4.68
CA ALA A 101 -10.49 0.96 4.74
C ALA A 101 -11.03 -0.01 3.69
N THR A 102 -12.03 -0.81 4.03
CA THR A 102 -12.73 -1.76 3.14
C THR A 102 -14.25 -1.55 3.24
N GLY A 103 -15.02 -2.02 2.26
CA GLY A 103 -16.49 -2.01 2.32
C GLY A 103 -17.16 -0.63 2.28
N TYR A 104 -16.65 0.30 1.48
CA TYR A 104 -17.15 1.68 1.32
C TYR A 104 -17.79 1.90 -0.06
#